data_AF-A0A2P6NDG3-F1
#
_entry.id   AF-A0A2P6NDG3-F1
#
_cell.length_a   1.000
_cell.length_b   1.000
_cell.length_c   1.000
_cell.angle_alpha   90.00
_cell.angle_beta   90.00
_cell.angle_gamma   90.00
#
_symmetry.space_group_name_H-M   'P 1'
#
loop_
_entity.id
_entity.type
_entity.pdbx_description
1 polymer ?
#
loop_
_entity_poly.entity_id
_entity_poly.type
_entity_poly.pdbx_seq_one_letter_code
_entity_poly.pdbx_strand_id
1 'polypeptide(L)'
;NYGTGHGWTMAWGIIWNSQAATLCAQNPYNYYLNDPSASQRSYYHNWLVGGNGTNIPGDFMTTLTGTYDSVGVTVEPQSLYLAQMAQKTGSVSF
;
A
#
# COMPACT_ATOMS: atom_id res chain seq x y z
N ASN A 1 -19.79 -2.66 8.28
CA ASN A 1 -19.08 -2.63 6.99
C ASN A 1 -18.60 -1.22 6.71
N TYR A 2 -17.44 -0.85 7.23
CA TYR A 2 -16.76 0.39 6.86
C TYR A 2 -15.51 -0.03 6.08
N GLY A 3 -15.60 0.02 4.75
CA GLY A 3 -14.43 -0.09 3.89
C GLY A 3 -13.79 1.28 3.76
N THR A 4 -12.50 1.41 4.07
CA THR A 4 -11.72 2.60 3.75
C THR A 4 -11.10 2.40 2.37
N GLY A 5 -11.66 3.04 1.35
CA GLY A 5 -11.13 3.03 -0.01
C GLY A 5 -10.57 4.40 -0.37
N HIS A 6 -9.29 4.46 -0.70
CA HIS A 6 -8.69 5.66 -1.29
C HIS A 6 -8.98 5.63 -2.80
N GLY A 7 -10.19 6.08 -3.19
CA GLY A 7 -10.80 5.84 -4.51
C GLY A 7 -10.25 6.64 -5.70
N TRP A 8 -9.03 7.18 -5.64
CA TRP A 8 -8.39 7.83 -6.78
C TRP A 8 -7.04 7.16 -7.07
N THR A 9 -6.63 7.12 -8.34
CA THR A 9 -5.28 6.65 -8.73
C THR A 9 -4.25 7.37 -7.87
N MET A 10 -3.69 6.64 -6.91
CA MET A 10 -2.50 7.04 -6.20
C MET A 10 -1.32 6.51 -6.99
N ALA A 11 -0.45 7.42 -7.38
CA ALA A 11 0.79 7.05 -8.06
C ALA A 11 1.82 6.47 -7.06
N TRP A 12 1.73 6.85 -5.78
CA TRP A 12 2.57 6.36 -4.68
C TRP A 12 1.76 6.31 -3.37
N GLY A 13 1.05 5.20 -3.14
CA GLY A 13 0.23 4.98 -1.96
C GLY A 13 0.79 3.87 -1.07
N ILE A 14 0.68 4.05 0.25
CA ILE A 14 0.98 3.00 1.22
C ILE A 14 -0.22 2.89 2.17
N ILE A 15 -0.89 1.75 2.14
CA ILE A 15 -1.83 1.33 3.19
C ILE A 15 -0.99 0.63 4.25
N TRP A 16 -0.98 1.16 5.47
CA TRP A 16 -0.12 0.69 6.55
C TRP A 16 -0.94 0.26 7.76
N ASN A 17 -0.70 -0.94 8.28
CA ASN A 17 -1.33 -1.50 9.50
C ASN A 17 -2.85 -1.29 9.58
N SER A 18 -3.52 -1.31 8.43
CA SER A 18 -4.95 -0.99 8.36
C SER A 18 -5.79 -2.22 8.64
N GLN A 19 -6.87 -2.05 9.39
CA GLN A 19 -7.82 -3.12 9.70
C GLN A 19 -9.18 -2.84 9.06
N ALA A 20 -9.66 -3.77 8.24
CA ALA A 20 -10.96 -3.68 7.59
C ALA A 20 -11.48 -5.08 7.24
N ALA A 21 -12.78 -5.22 6.96
CA ALA A 21 -13.32 -6.50 6.47
C ALA A 21 -12.67 -6.90 5.14
N THR A 22 -12.55 -5.94 4.24
CA THR A 22 -11.89 -6.09 2.94
C THR A 22 -10.89 -4.98 2.73
N LEU A 23 -9.76 -5.32 2.10
CA LEU A 23 -8.68 -4.41 1.79
C LEU A 23 -8.33 -4.51 0.31
N CYS A 24 -8.01 -3.37 -0.32
CA CYS A 24 -7.71 -3.32 -1.74
C CYS A 24 -6.57 -2.30 -1.98
N ALA A 25 -5.47 -2.80 -2.54
CA ALA A 25 -4.40 -2.01 -3.15
C ALA A 25 -4.29 -2.41 -4.62
N GLN A 26 -4.31 -1.40 -5.51
CA GLN A 26 -4.22 -1.59 -6.95
C GLN A 26 -3.11 -0.74 -7.52
N ASN A 27 -2.31 -1.32 -8.42
CA ASN A 27 -1.38 -0.55 -9.22
C ASN A 27 -2.09 0.02 -10.47
N PRO A 28 -1.62 1.18 -10.99
CA PRO A 28 -2.07 1.69 -12.28
C PRO A 28 -1.90 0.65 -13.40
N TYR A 29 -2.75 0.69 -14.43
CA TYR A 29 -2.71 -0.30 -15.52
C TYR A 29 -1.36 -0.35 -16.26
N ASN A 30 -0.67 0.79 -16.31
CA ASN A 30 0.64 0.93 -16.95
C ASN A 30 1.78 0.68 -15.97
N TYR A 31 1.57 -0.09 -14.90
CA TYR A 31 2.61 -0.47 -13.96
C TYR A 31 3.41 -1.68 -14.45
N TYR A 32 4.71 -1.48 -14.63
CA TYR A 32 5.67 -2.48 -15.08
C TYR A 32 6.89 -2.47 -14.16
N LEU A 33 6.77 -3.02 -12.94
CA LEU A 33 7.95 -3.19 -12.08
C LEU A 33 8.72 -4.43 -12.50
N ASN A 34 10.01 -4.24 -12.73
CA ASN A 34 10.95 -5.30 -13.10
C ASN A 34 10.60 -6.03 -14.40
N ASP A 35 9.73 -5.47 -15.25
CA ASP A 35 9.51 -5.99 -16.61
C ASP A 35 10.63 -5.47 -17.52
N PRO A 36 11.56 -6.33 -17.98
CA PRO A 36 12.65 -5.92 -18.86
C PRO A 36 12.18 -5.59 -20.29
N SER A 37 10.94 -5.93 -20.64
CA SER A 37 10.32 -5.68 -21.96
C SER A 37 9.51 -4.38 -22.01
N ALA A 38 9.22 -3.78 -20.87
CA ALA A 38 8.46 -2.54 -20.80
C ALA A 38 9.29 -1.35 -21.33
N SER A 39 8.75 -0.65 -22.33
CA SER A 39 9.37 0.54 -22.92
C SER A 39 9.45 1.73 -21.94
N GLN A 40 8.67 1.70 -20.87
CA GLN A 40 8.69 2.67 -19.78
C GLN A 40 8.75 1.94 -18.44
N ARG A 41 9.77 2.26 -17.63
CA ARG A 41 9.79 1.86 -16.21
C ARG A 41 8.70 2.63 -15.49
N SER A 42 7.77 1.92 -14.88
CA SER A 42 6.71 2.59 -14.13
C SER A 42 7.22 2.98 -12.77
N TYR A 43 7.31 4.28 -12.54
CA TYR A 43 7.67 4.85 -11.25
C TYR A 43 6.46 5.01 -10.34
N TYR A 44 5.39 4.21 -10.48
CA TYR A 44 4.18 4.40 -9.69
C TYR A 44 3.78 3.08 -9.07
N HIS A 45 3.61 3.04 -7.75
CA HIS A 45 3.33 1.79 -7.07
C HIS A 45 2.61 1.98 -5.75
N ASN A 46 1.69 1.06 -5.47
CA ASN A 46 0.86 1.05 -4.28
C ASN A 46 1.13 -0.20 -3.45
N TRP A 47 1.45 0.01 -2.18
CA TRP A 47 1.69 -1.04 -1.19
C TRP A 47 0.54 -1.16 -0.20
N LEU A 48 0.33 -2.37 0.27
CA LEU A 48 -0.39 -2.67 1.50
C LEU A 48 0.52 -3.50 2.40
N VAL A 49 0.89 -2.93 3.54
CA VAL A 49 1.79 -3.55 4.51
C VAL A 49 1.09 -3.70 5.85
N GLY A 50 1.12 -4.91 6.40
CA GLY A 50 0.62 -5.21 7.74
C GLY A 50 -0.90 -5.11 7.92
N GLY A 51 -1.64 -5.14 6.81
CA GLY A 51 -3.09 -5.01 6.84
C GLY A 51 -3.78 -6.30 7.34
N ASN A 52 -4.84 -6.12 8.13
CA ASN A 52 -5.66 -7.20 8.65
C ASN A 52 -7.08 -7.11 8.06
N GLY A 53 -7.39 -8.07 7.19
CA GLY A 53 -8.62 -8.12 6.41
C GLY A 53 -8.48 -9.08 5.23
N THR A 54 -9.56 -9.29 4.48
CA THR A 54 -9.50 -10.06 3.23
C THR A 54 -9.06 -9.16 2.09
N ASN A 55 -7.93 -9.48 1.45
CA ASN A 55 -7.47 -8.76 0.27
C ASN A 55 -8.36 -9.11 -0.94
N ILE A 56 -8.88 -8.09 -1.61
CA ILE A 56 -9.75 -8.25 -2.79
C ILE A 56 -9.19 -7.47 -3.98
N PRO A 57 -9.39 -7.95 -5.22
CA PRO A 57 -9.21 -7.13 -6.41
C PRO A 57 -10.14 -5.92 -6.35
N GLY A 58 -9.74 -4.80 -6.95
CA GLY A 58 -10.68 -3.70 -7.14
C GLY A 58 -11.63 -3.96 -8.31
N ASP A 59 -12.69 -3.15 -8.40
CA ASP A 59 -13.92 -3.43 -9.16
C ASP A 59 -13.73 -3.82 -10.63
N PHE A 60 -12.65 -3.38 -11.28
CA PHE A 60 -12.37 -3.65 -12.70
C PHE A 60 -11.24 -4.65 -12.94
N MET A 61 -10.72 -5.28 -11.87
CA MET A 61 -9.62 -6.23 -11.93
C MET A 61 -10.05 -7.60 -11.42
N THR A 62 -9.49 -8.67 -11.98
CA THR A 62 -9.72 -10.04 -11.51
C THR A 62 -8.63 -10.54 -10.58
N THR A 63 -7.52 -9.80 -10.47
CA THR A 63 -6.34 -10.15 -9.68
C THR A 63 -5.92 -9.01 -8.77
N LEU A 64 -5.22 -9.34 -7.70
CA LEU A 64 -4.56 -8.37 -6.83
C LEU A 64 -3.38 -7.75 -7.59
N THR A 65 -3.37 -6.43 -7.77
CA THR A 65 -2.32 -5.76 -8.55
C THR A 65 -1.40 -4.86 -7.76
N GLY A 66 -1.74 -4.45 -6.54
CA GLY A 66 -0.80 -3.83 -5.59
C GLY A 66 0.22 -4.83 -5.04
N THR A 67 1.25 -4.34 -4.35
CA THR A 67 2.12 -5.22 -3.55
C THR A 67 1.56 -5.37 -2.14
N TYR A 68 1.37 -6.61 -1.73
CA TYR A 68 0.89 -6.97 -0.41
C TYR A 68 2.04 -7.60 0.36
N ASP A 69 2.35 -7.05 1.53
CA ASP A 69 3.43 -7.51 2.41
C ASP A 69 2.90 -7.66 3.84
N SER A 70 3.42 -8.66 4.56
CA SER A 70 3.09 -8.91 5.97
C SER A 70 1.58 -9.04 6.21
N VAL A 71 0.88 -9.74 5.31
CA VAL A 71 -0.58 -9.90 5.34
C VAL A 71 -1.03 -10.54 6.66
N GLY A 72 -1.98 -9.89 7.35
CA GLY A 72 -2.52 -10.36 8.63
C GLY A 72 -1.62 -10.10 9.83
N VAL A 73 -0.43 -9.50 9.64
CA VAL A 73 0.55 -9.26 10.69
C VAL A 73 0.83 -7.77 10.80
N THR A 74 0.36 -7.11 11.86
CA THR A 74 0.73 -5.73 12.15
C THR A 74 2.25 -5.61 12.31
N VAL A 75 2.86 -4.63 11.64
CA VAL A 75 4.32 -4.39 11.64
C VAL A 75 4.68 -3.12 12.41
N GLU A 76 5.94 -3.00 12.84
CA GLU A 76 6.47 -1.73 13.38
C GLU A 76 7.03 -0.82 12.26
N PRO A 77 6.92 0.52 12.38
CA PRO A 77 6.23 1.25 13.45
C PRO A 77 4.71 1.08 13.35
N GLN A 78 4.00 1.14 14.47
CA GLN A 78 2.52 1.09 14.45
C GLN A 78 1.88 2.13 13.52
N SER A 79 2.47 3.33 13.40
CA SER A 79 2.01 4.40 12.50
C SER A 79 3.18 5.03 11.75
N LEU A 80 3.16 4.93 10.42
CA LEU A 80 4.13 5.64 9.57
C LEU A 80 4.05 7.15 9.76
N TYR A 81 2.85 7.71 9.91
CA TYR A 81 2.68 9.15 10.10
C TYR A 81 3.37 9.63 11.38
N LEU A 82 3.13 8.94 12.52
CA LEU A 82 3.77 9.30 13.78
C LEU A 82 5.29 9.11 13.73
N ALA A 83 5.77 8.05 13.08
CA ALA A 83 7.21 7.82 12.88
C ALA A 83 7.86 8.94 12.04
N GLN A 84 7.21 9.35 10.95
CA GLN A 84 7.67 10.47 10.11
C GLN A 84 7.64 11.80 10.87
N MET A 85 6.61 12.04 11.69
CA MET A 85 6.53 13.23 12.54
C MET A 85 7.67 13.27 13.57
N ALA A 86 7.97 12.15 14.23
CA ALA A 86 9.09 12.04 15.16
C ALA A 86 10.44 12.30 14.49
N GLN A 87 10.63 11.82 13.26
CA GLN A 87 11.82 12.11 12.46
C GLN A 87 11.92 13.59 12.08
N LYS A 88 10.79 14.23 11.77
CA LYS A 88 10.72 15.64 11.35
C LYS A 88 11.06 16.62 12.48
N THR A 89 10.80 16.25 13.74
CA THR A 89 11.05 17.14 14.89
C THR A 89 12.52 17.27 15.29
N GLY A 90 13.44 16.45 14.74
CA GLY A 90 14.87 16.52 15.04
C GLY A 90 15.21 16.17 16.50
N SER A 91 15.90 15.04 16.69
CA SER A 91 16.17 14.33 17.96
C SER A 91 15.00 13.40 18.32
N VAL A 92 15.18 12.09 18.45
CA VAL A 92 15.97 11.46 19.54
C VAL A 92 16.72 10.21 19.02
N SER A 93 17.98 10.09 19.42
CA SER A 93 18.86 8.92 19.31
C SER A 93 18.31 7.68 20.02
N PHE A 94 18.63 6.49 19.48
CA PHE A 94 18.34 5.15 20.01
C PHE A 94 18.69 4.94 21.49
#